data_AF-A0A1I9XGH1-F1
#
_entry.id   AF-A0A1I9XGH1-F1
#
_cell.length_a   1.000
_cell.length_b   1.000
_cell.length_c   1.000
_cell.angle_alpha   90.00
_cell.angle_beta   90.00
_cell.angle_gamma   90.00
#
_symmetry.space_group_name_H-M   'P 1'
#
loop_
_entity.id
_entity.type
_entity.pdbx_description
1 polymer ?
#
loop_
_entity_poly.entity_id
_entity_poly.type
_entity_poly.pdbx_seq_one_letter_code
_entity_poly.pdbx_strand_id
1 'polypeptide(L)'
;MGGIGKTTLARNIYKHRKVLKHFKKQAWVPLSQEWEWDAYHEKVLMSGLVRQLGGVPSNMISGYDYQRDESDEEILELTKSQLHRLLSTETCLVVLDDVWHWESFQKILQSLLGHESSSSVYPTTSTKIIVTTRQHLQQSPEYNLKWQYHYTRFLNDDDSWKLFNEVSRSDNGRELAREYRGLAMEMLGTCKGFPLALVA
;
A
#
# COMPACT_ATOMS: atom_id res chain seq x y z
N MET A 1 -9.87 -10.27 4.47
CA MET A 1 -10.74 -10.68 3.33
C MET A 1 -10.36 -10.00 2.02
N GLY A 2 -10.45 -10.70 0.89
CA GLY A 2 -10.24 -10.16 -0.48
C GLY A 2 -11.49 -9.47 -1.04
N GLY A 3 -11.34 -8.62 -2.06
CA GLY A 3 -12.48 -8.04 -2.82
C GLY A 3 -13.32 -6.97 -2.12
N ILE A 4 -13.03 -6.64 -0.85
CA ILE A 4 -13.81 -5.66 -0.05
C ILE A 4 -13.41 -4.18 -0.27
N GLY A 5 -12.50 -3.90 -1.22
CA GLY A 5 -12.15 -2.52 -1.60
C GLY A 5 -11.03 -1.82 -0.79
N LYS A 6 -10.21 -2.55 -0.03
CA LYS A 6 -9.06 -1.98 0.73
C LYS A 6 -8.11 -1.16 -0.14
N THR A 7 -7.64 -1.75 -1.25
CA THR A 7 -6.77 -1.10 -2.23
C THR A 7 -7.45 0.12 -2.87
N THR A 8 -8.75 0.02 -3.16
CA THR A 8 -9.55 1.15 -3.68
C THR A 8 -9.63 2.29 -2.67
N LEU A 9 -9.87 2.00 -1.39
CA LEU A 9 -9.89 3.00 -0.33
C LEU A 9 -8.53 3.68 -0.16
N ALA A 10 -7.44 2.89 -0.10
CA ALA A 10 -6.08 3.44 -0.03
C ALA A 10 -5.77 4.33 -1.24
N ARG A 11 -6.23 3.95 -2.45
CA ARG A 11 -6.03 4.71 -3.68
C ARG A 11 -6.80 6.03 -3.66
N ASN A 12 -8.02 6.03 -3.13
CA ASN A 12 -8.81 7.24 -2.94
C ASN A 12 -8.14 8.20 -1.95
N ILE A 13 -7.59 7.69 -0.84
CA ILE A 13 -6.82 8.49 0.13
C ILE A 13 -5.55 9.05 -0.53
N TYR A 14 -4.77 8.20 -1.20
CA TYR A 14 -3.51 8.57 -1.85
C TYR A 14 -3.67 9.72 -2.85
N LYS A 15 -4.76 9.69 -3.62
CA LYS A 15 -5.10 10.72 -4.62
C LYS A 15 -5.89 11.90 -4.04
N HIS A 16 -6.27 11.86 -2.76
CA HIS A 16 -7.13 12.88 -2.17
C HIS A 16 -6.43 14.23 -2.12
N ARG A 17 -7.09 15.31 -2.57
CA ARG A 17 -6.50 16.65 -2.68
C ARG A 17 -5.83 17.15 -1.40
N LYS A 18 -6.41 16.87 -0.22
CA LYS A 18 -5.80 17.27 1.07
C LYS A 18 -4.53 16.49 1.39
N VAL A 19 -4.47 15.22 0.98
CA VAL A 19 -3.29 14.35 1.15
C VAL A 19 -2.16 14.82 0.24
N LEU A 20 -2.47 15.04 -1.05
CA LEU A 20 -1.53 15.58 -2.04
C LEU A 20 -0.93 16.95 -1.64
N LYS A 21 -1.72 17.78 -0.94
CA LYS A 21 -1.24 19.08 -0.43
C LYS A 21 -0.36 18.97 0.81
N HIS A 22 -0.51 17.92 1.60
CA HIS A 22 0.18 17.76 2.88
C HIS A 22 1.51 17.01 2.75
N PHE A 23 1.50 15.90 2.00
CA PHE A 23 2.68 15.09 1.77
C PHE A 23 3.39 15.56 0.50
N LYS A 24 4.62 16.05 0.65
CA LYS A 24 5.44 16.50 -0.49
C LYS A 24 5.87 15.33 -1.37
N LYS A 25 6.06 14.15 -0.77
CA LYS A 25 6.51 12.94 -1.45
C LYS A 25 5.56 11.79 -1.14
N GLN A 26 5.32 10.95 -2.13
CA GLN A 26 4.46 9.79 -1.96
C GLN A 26 5.07 8.60 -2.70
N ALA A 27 4.90 7.41 -2.13
CA ALA A 27 5.27 6.16 -2.77
C ALA A 27 4.16 5.13 -2.57
N TRP A 28 3.94 4.30 -3.59
CA TRP A 28 3.02 3.18 -3.54
C TRP A 28 3.75 1.93 -4.01
N VAL A 29 3.73 0.88 -3.18
CA VAL A 29 4.32 -0.41 -3.54
C VAL A 29 3.30 -1.52 -3.33
N PRO A 30 2.85 -2.19 -4.41
CA PRO A 30 2.11 -3.43 -4.28
C PRO A 30 3.07 -4.55 -3.88
N LEU A 31 2.70 -5.32 -2.87
CA LEU A 31 3.42 -6.52 -2.45
C LEU A 31 2.68 -7.73 -3.02
N SER A 32 3.41 -8.63 -3.68
CA SER A 32 2.79 -9.86 -4.21
C SER A 32 2.53 -10.87 -3.10
N GLN A 33 1.54 -11.74 -3.33
CA GLN A 33 1.24 -12.88 -2.47
C GLN A 33 2.42 -13.84 -2.32
N GLU A 34 3.26 -13.95 -3.33
CA GLU A 34 4.38 -14.90 -3.41
C GLU A 34 5.69 -14.34 -2.86
N TRP A 35 5.66 -13.18 -2.19
CA TRP A 35 6.88 -12.57 -1.65
C TRP A 35 7.34 -13.29 -0.37
N GLU A 36 8.14 -14.33 -0.55
CA GLU A 36 9.12 -14.74 0.46
C GLU A 36 10.16 -13.64 0.56
N TRP A 37 10.16 -12.92 1.68
CA TRP A 37 11.07 -11.80 1.87
C TRP A 37 12.53 -12.28 1.95
N ASP A 38 13.30 -11.94 0.91
CA ASP A 38 14.73 -12.14 0.80
C ASP A 38 15.46 -10.84 0.44
N ALA A 39 16.79 -10.92 0.30
CA ALA A 39 17.64 -9.77 -0.03
C ALA A 39 17.30 -9.12 -1.39
N TYR A 40 16.80 -9.91 -2.36
CA TYR A 40 16.39 -9.37 -3.65
C TYR A 40 15.13 -8.52 -3.53
N HIS A 41 14.10 -9.02 -2.84
CA HIS A 41 12.85 -8.29 -2.61
C HIS A 41 13.09 -7.02 -1.79
N GLU A 42 13.97 -7.09 -0.79
CA GLU A 42 14.38 -5.93 -0.03
C GLU A 42 15.03 -4.85 -0.91
N LYS A 43 16.01 -5.24 -1.74
CA LYS A 43 16.68 -4.33 -2.68
C LYS A 43 15.69 -3.68 -3.65
N VAL A 44 14.80 -4.48 -4.24
CA VAL A 44 13.77 -3.97 -5.16
C VAL A 44 12.82 -2.99 -4.46
N LEU A 45 12.36 -3.32 -3.25
CA LEU A 45 11.48 -2.44 -2.47
C LEU A 45 12.18 -1.12 -2.11
N MET A 46 13.38 -1.17 -1.53
CA MET A 46 14.12 0.01 -1.10
C MET A 46 14.46 0.93 -2.27
N SER A 47 15.00 0.39 -3.36
CA SER A 47 15.27 1.15 -4.58
C SER A 47 14.00 1.76 -5.19
N GLY A 48 12.91 0.99 -5.19
CA GLY A 48 11.60 1.45 -5.66
C GLY A 48 11.07 2.63 -4.85
N LEU A 49 11.19 2.58 -3.52
CA LEU A 49 10.76 3.64 -2.62
C LEU A 49 11.62 4.90 -2.79
N VAL A 50 12.95 4.78 -2.81
CA VAL A 50 13.86 5.91 -3.06
C VAL A 50 13.49 6.61 -4.36
N ARG A 51 13.30 5.85 -5.44
CA ARG A 51 12.93 6.39 -6.76
C ARG A 51 11.60 7.14 -6.72
N GLN A 52 10.56 6.55 -6.13
CA GLN A 52 9.24 7.19 -6.05
C GLN A 52 9.23 8.44 -5.17
N LEU A 53 10.05 8.48 -4.12
CA LEU A 53 10.22 9.65 -3.26
C LEU A 53 11.15 10.72 -3.87
N GLY A 54 11.65 10.50 -5.10
CA GLY A 54 12.45 11.46 -5.86
C GLY A 54 13.94 11.45 -5.53
N GLY A 55 14.44 10.39 -4.90
CA GLY A 55 15.87 10.10 -4.84
C GLY A 55 16.36 9.30 -6.05
N VAL A 56 17.67 9.17 -6.17
CA VAL A 56 18.32 8.31 -7.16
C VAL A 56 18.88 7.09 -6.43
N PRO A 57 18.35 5.88 -6.66
CA PRO A 57 18.83 4.66 -6.00
C PRO A 57 20.32 4.41 -6.28
N SER A 58 21.08 4.00 -5.26
CA SER A 58 22.54 3.81 -5.37
C SER A 58 22.93 2.75 -6.41
N ASN A 59 22.09 1.73 -6.62
CA ASN A 59 22.30 0.72 -7.66
C ASN A 59 22.15 1.26 -9.10
N MET A 60 21.49 2.41 -9.30
CA MET A 60 21.39 3.06 -10.62
C MET A 60 22.55 4.00 -10.92
N ILE A 61 23.26 4.45 -9.88
CA ILE A 61 24.43 5.33 -10.01
C ILE A 61 25.66 4.54 -10.42
N SER A 62 25.72 3.25 -10.06
CA SER A 62 26.94 2.47 -10.17
C SER A 62 27.24 1.95 -11.58
N GLY A 63 26.30 1.87 -12.52
CA GLY A 63 26.59 1.44 -13.90
C GLY A 63 27.18 0.03 -14.05
N TYR A 64 27.17 -0.78 -12.98
CA TYR A 64 27.80 -2.10 -12.98
C TYR A 64 26.83 -3.22 -13.33
N ASP A 65 27.29 -4.06 -14.25
CA ASP A 65 26.72 -5.34 -14.63
C ASP A 65 26.63 -6.27 -13.40
N TYR A 66 25.57 -7.07 -13.32
CA TYR A 66 25.25 -7.93 -12.17
C TYR A 66 26.38 -8.94 -11.86
N GLN A 67 27.30 -8.59 -10.96
CA GLN A 67 28.15 -9.55 -10.25
C GLN A 67 27.92 -9.39 -8.74
N ARG A 68 27.25 -10.40 -8.19
CA ARG A 68 26.89 -10.55 -6.77
C ARG A 68 28.16 -10.79 -5.97
N ASP A 69 28.39 -10.07 -4.87
CA ASP A 69 28.50 -10.71 -3.55
C ASP A 69 29.01 -9.74 -2.45
N GLU A 70 29.78 -8.69 -2.75
CA GLU A 70 30.15 -7.67 -1.74
C GLU A 70 29.62 -6.26 -2.05
N SER A 71 29.59 -5.88 -3.33
CA SER A 71 29.07 -4.57 -3.77
C SER A 71 27.57 -4.42 -3.53
N ASP A 72 26.83 -5.53 -3.50
CA ASP A 72 25.37 -5.52 -3.42
C ASP A 72 24.84 -5.17 -2.02
N GLU A 73 25.51 -5.61 -0.96
CA GLU A 73 25.14 -5.27 0.43
C GLU A 73 25.46 -3.80 0.74
N GLU A 74 26.65 -3.32 0.33
CA GLU A 74 27.03 -1.92 0.49
C GLU A 74 26.06 -0.99 -0.26
N ILE A 75 25.70 -1.34 -1.50
CA ILE A 75 24.72 -0.59 -2.29
C ILE A 75 23.34 -0.60 -1.62
N LEU A 76 22.93 -1.73 -1.04
CA LEU A 76 21.66 -1.83 -0.32
C LEU A 76 21.67 -0.92 0.91
N GLU A 77 22.75 -0.91 1.69
CA GLU A 77 22.87 -0.10 2.89
C GLU A 77 22.92 1.41 2.59
N LEU A 78 23.60 1.79 1.49
CA LEU A 78 23.56 3.16 0.97
C LEU A 78 22.14 3.55 0.53
N THR A 79 21.41 2.63 -0.10
CA THR A 79 20.02 2.85 -0.53
C THR A 79 19.10 3.03 0.69
N LYS A 80 19.26 2.20 1.73
CA LYS A 80 18.55 2.34 3.01
C LYS A 80 18.86 3.68 3.67
N SER A 81 20.14 4.03 3.79
CA SER A 81 20.59 5.32 4.35
C SER A 81 19.96 6.52 3.64
N GLN A 82 19.92 6.48 2.30
CA GLN A 82 19.25 7.51 1.51
C GLN A 82 17.74 7.56 1.76
N LEU A 83 17.10 6.40 1.87
CA LEU A 83 15.68 6.30 2.18
C LEU A 83 15.36 6.86 3.57
N HIS A 84 16.12 6.48 4.60
CA HIS A 84 15.97 7.04 5.95
C HIS A 84 16.12 8.56 5.96
N ARG A 85 17.08 9.10 5.20
CA ARG A 85 17.21 10.55 5.02
C ARG A 85 15.95 11.17 4.41
N LEU A 86 15.41 10.60 3.32
CA LEU A 86 14.18 11.09 2.69
C LEU A 86 12.98 11.05 3.65
N LEU A 87 12.82 9.94 4.38
CA LEU A 87 11.71 9.75 5.32
C LEU A 87 11.80 10.64 6.57
N SER A 88 13.01 11.11 6.91
CA SER A 88 13.23 12.01 8.05
C SER A 88 13.17 13.49 7.69
N THR A 89 13.63 13.89 6.50
CA THR A 89 13.69 15.30 6.10
C THR A 89 12.43 15.82 5.40
N GLU A 90 11.58 14.93 4.86
CA GLU A 90 10.39 15.31 4.08
C GLU A 90 9.08 14.77 4.67
N THR A 91 7.94 15.37 4.28
CA THR A 91 6.62 14.81 4.58
C THR A 91 6.27 13.72 3.56
N CYS A 92 6.42 12.46 3.97
CA CYS A 92 6.22 11.30 3.09
C CYS A 92 4.93 10.53 3.40
N LEU A 93 4.22 10.09 2.37
CA LEU A 93 3.20 9.05 2.48
C LEU A 93 3.66 7.79 1.74
N VAL A 94 3.81 6.68 2.44
CA VAL A 94 4.13 5.38 1.84
C VAL A 94 2.92 4.47 1.92
N VAL A 95 2.55 3.83 0.82
CA VAL A 95 1.51 2.81 0.77
C VAL A 95 2.14 1.46 0.49
N LEU A 96 1.98 0.52 1.42
CA LEU A 96 2.32 -0.89 1.28
C LEU A 96 1.02 -1.66 1.04
N ASP A 97 0.77 -2.03 -0.21
CA ASP A 97 -0.51 -2.58 -0.65
C ASP A 97 -0.47 -4.11 -0.73
N ASP A 98 -1.48 -4.77 -0.18
CA ASP A 98 -1.68 -6.21 -0.06
C ASP A 98 -0.53 -6.92 0.70
N VAL A 99 -0.18 -6.47 1.91
CA VAL A 99 0.73 -7.18 2.82
C VAL A 99 0.12 -8.52 3.24
N TRP A 100 0.84 -9.62 2.98
CA TRP A 100 0.38 -10.99 3.25
C TRP A 100 0.84 -11.56 4.58
N HIS A 101 2.10 -11.34 4.97
CA HIS A 101 2.71 -11.97 6.14
C HIS A 101 3.27 -10.93 7.11
N TRP A 102 3.08 -11.18 8.41
CA TRP A 102 3.58 -10.30 9.47
C TRP A 102 5.12 -10.26 9.48
N GLU A 103 5.75 -11.41 9.26
CA GLU A 103 7.20 -11.58 9.26
C GLU A 103 7.85 -10.75 8.14
N SER A 104 7.31 -10.82 6.92
CA SER A 104 7.76 -9.99 5.80
C SER A 104 7.58 -8.50 6.11
N PHE A 105 6.47 -8.14 6.75
CA PHE A 105 6.22 -6.75 7.12
C PHE A 105 7.15 -6.24 8.23
N GLN A 106 7.49 -7.06 9.22
CA GLN A 106 8.49 -6.70 10.24
C GLN A 106 9.85 -6.43 9.59
N LYS A 107 10.28 -7.26 8.65
CA LYS A 107 11.52 -7.04 7.91
C LYS A 107 11.47 -5.75 7.09
N ILE A 108 10.35 -5.47 6.41
CA ILE A 108 10.13 -4.20 5.71
C ILE A 108 10.25 -3.01 6.68
N LEU A 109 9.62 -3.07 7.85
CA LEU A 109 9.71 -2.02 8.85
C LEU A 109 11.15 -1.84 9.35
N GLN A 110 11.88 -2.93 9.57
CA GLN A 110 13.30 -2.90 9.94
C GLN A 110 14.12 -2.15 8.89
N SER A 111 13.94 -2.46 7.61
CA SER A 111 14.63 -1.79 6.50
C SER A 111 14.21 -0.32 6.33
N LEU A 112 12.96 0.03 6.66
CA LEU A 112 12.44 1.40 6.51
C LEU A 112 12.77 2.32 7.67
N LEU A 113 12.87 1.78 8.88
CA LEU A 113 12.95 2.56 10.12
C LEU A 113 14.29 2.39 10.85
N GLY A 114 15.09 1.38 10.51
CA GLY A 114 16.33 1.03 11.21
C GLY A 114 16.08 0.39 12.58
N HIS A 115 17.15 0.02 13.28
CA HIS A 115 17.12 -0.53 14.64
C HIS A 115 17.24 0.58 15.70
N GLU A 116 16.62 0.39 16.87
CA GLU A 116 16.77 1.33 18.02
C GLU A 116 18.22 1.43 18.52
N SER A 117 19.07 0.44 18.23
CA SER A 117 20.40 0.27 18.83
C SER A 117 21.49 1.18 18.27
N SER A 118 21.24 1.90 17.18
CA SER A 118 22.25 2.72 16.51
C SER A 118 21.71 4.11 16.17
N SER A 119 21.58 5.01 17.15
CA SER A 119 21.32 6.45 16.93
C SER A 119 20.30 6.75 15.80
N SER A 120 19.24 5.95 15.70
CA SER A 120 18.48 5.84 14.47
C SER A 120 17.55 7.04 14.32
N VAL A 121 17.70 7.73 13.21
CA VAL A 121 16.81 8.83 12.80
C VAL A 121 15.48 8.20 12.44
N TYR A 122 14.58 8.06 13.41
CA TYR A 122 13.20 7.69 13.14
C TYR A 122 12.63 8.67 12.10
N PRO A 123 11.79 8.21 11.16
CA PRO A 123 11.04 9.13 10.33
C PRO A 123 10.37 10.15 11.25
N THR A 124 10.53 11.43 10.93
CA THR A 124 9.89 12.46 11.72
C THR A 124 8.38 12.22 11.75
N THR A 125 7.66 12.83 12.69
CA THR A 125 6.19 12.73 12.81
C THR A 125 5.42 13.07 11.50
N SER A 126 6.14 13.64 10.55
CA SER A 126 5.84 13.99 9.15
C SER A 126 5.61 12.81 8.19
N THR A 127 6.08 11.59 8.50
CA THR A 127 5.89 10.42 7.62
C THR A 127 4.72 9.55 8.08
N LYS A 128 3.89 9.11 7.13
CA LYS A 128 2.80 8.16 7.36
C LYS A 128 2.93 6.95 6.45
N ILE A 129 2.63 5.77 7.00
CA ILE A 129 2.59 4.51 6.25
C ILE A 129 1.15 3.99 6.27
N ILE A 130 0.58 3.76 5.10
CA ILE A 130 -0.70 3.06 4.95
C ILE A 130 -0.37 1.62 4.56
N VAL A 131 -0.96 0.68 5.28
CA VAL A 131 -0.86 -0.74 4.97
C VAL A 131 -2.24 -1.26 4.61
N THR A 132 -2.36 -1.92 3.46
CA THR A 132 -3.55 -2.74 3.18
C THR A 132 -3.17 -4.20 3.37
N THR A 133 -4.01 -4.96 4.06
CA THR A 133 -3.75 -6.37 4.37
C THR A 133 -5.05 -7.13 4.53
N ARG A 134 -5.02 -8.44 4.26
CA ARG A 134 -6.15 -9.35 4.50
C ARG A 134 -6.11 -9.96 5.90
N GLN A 135 -4.96 -9.87 6.57
CA GLN A 135 -4.68 -10.42 7.88
C GLN A 135 -4.79 -9.34 8.96
N HIS A 136 -4.90 -9.79 10.21
CA HIS A 136 -4.77 -8.89 11.34
C HIS A 136 -3.29 -8.79 11.74
N LEU A 137 -2.61 -7.74 11.29
CA LEU A 137 -1.22 -7.48 11.68
C LEU A 137 -1.18 -7.05 13.15
N GLN A 138 -0.37 -7.74 13.95
CA GLN A 138 -0.21 -7.45 15.37
C GLN A 138 0.62 -6.18 15.57
N GLN A 139 0.54 -5.56 16.73
CA GLN A 139 1.45 -4.46 17.07
C GLN A 139 2.78 -5.08 17.51
N SER A 140 3.88 -4.65 16.92
CA SER A 140 5.20 -5.00 17.47
C SER A 140 5.55 -3.98 18.56
N PRO A 141 5.90 -4.42 19.79
CA PRO A 141 6.47 -3.54 20.80
C PRO A 141 7.86 -3.01 20.41
N GLU A 142 8.53 -3.65 19.45
CA GLU A 142 9.88 -3.27 18.97
C GLU A 142 9.89 -1.95 18.20
N TYR A 143 8.75 -1.57 17.62
CA TYR A 143 8.60 -0.32 16.89
C TYR A 143 7.64 0.57 17.65
N ASN A 144 8.13 1.68 18.21
CA ASN A 144 7.32 2.69 18.90
C ASN A 144 6.45 3.51 17.93
N LEU A 145 5.62 2.80 17.15
CA LEU A 145 4.73 3.34 16.13
C LEU A 145 3.32 3.48 16.69
N LYS A 146 2.62 4.55 16.30
CA LYS A 146 1.20 4.70 16.58
C LYS A 146 0.36 3.99 15.52
N TRP A 147 -0.14 2.81 15.85
CA TRP A 147 -1.00 2.02 14.98
C TRP A 147 -2.45 2.55 14.97
N GLN A 148 -3.07 2.57 13.79
CA GLN A 148 -4.50 2.84 13.63
C GLN A 148 -5.07 1.83 12.64
N TYR A 149 -6.08 1.09 13.09
CA TYR A 149 -6.72 0.04 12.29
C TYR A 149 -8.04 0.57 11.71
N HIS A 150 -8.22 0.36 10.40
CA HIS A 150 -9.48 0.61 9.73
C HIS A 150 -9.97 -0.68 9.08
N TYR A 151 -11.07 -1.23 9.61
CA TYR A 151 -11.72 -2.40 9.04
C TYR A 151 -12.72 -1.96 7.98
N THR A 152 -12.43 -2.26 6.71
CA THR A 152 -13.38 -2.06 5.63
C THR A 152 -14.63 -2.91 5.86
N ARG A 153 -15.80 -2.29 5.71
CA ARG A 153 -17.11 -2.94 5.85
C ARG A 153 -17.65 -3.42 4.50
N PHE A 154 -18.58 -4.37 4.56
CA PHE A 154 -19.43 -4.68 3.42
C PHE A 154 -20.31 -3.50 3.04
N LEU A 155 -20.70 -3.45 1.77
CA LEU A 155 -21.73 -2.52 1.33
C LEU A 155 -23.07 -2.96 1.90
N ASN A 156 -23.89 -2.00 2.31
CA ASN A 156 -25.31 -2.26 2.57
C ASN A 156 -26.07 -2.33 1.23
N ASP A 157 -27.35 -2.66 1.27
CA ASP A 157 -28.16 -2.81 0.07
C ASP A 157 -28.22 -1.53 -0.77
N ASP A 158 -28.34 -0.37 -0.11
CA ASP A 158 -28.38 0.93 -0.79
C ASP A 158 -27.06 1.26 -1.51
N ASP A 159 -25.92 1.06 -0.86
CA ASP A 159 -24.60 1.31 -1.45
C ASP A 159 -24.25 0.26 -2.52
N SER A 160 -24.71 -0.98 -2.34
CA SER A 160 -24.60 -2.03 -3.37
C SER A 160 -25.40 -1.67 -4.62
N TRP A 161 -26.64 -1.20 -4.44
CA TRP A 161 -27.48 -0.72 -5.53
C TRP A 161 -26.84 0.47 -6.27
N LYS A 162 -26.33 1.46 -5.53
CA LYS A 162 -25.63 2.61 -6.14
C LYS A 162 -24.45 2.18 -6.99
N LEU A 163 -23.59 1.32 -6.46
CA LEU A 163 -22.41 0.83 -7.17
C LEU A 163 -22.82 0.05 -8.44
N PHE A 164 -23.77 -0.86 -8.32
CA PHE A 164 -24.28 -1.64 -9.46
C PHE A 164 -24.90 -0.76 -10.54
N ASN A 165 -25.66 0.27 -10.14
CA ASN A 165 -26.30 1.19 -11.09
C ASN A 165 -25.25 2.10 -11.76
N GLU A 166 -24.16 2.45 -11.06
CA GLU A 166 -23.05 3.21 -11.65
C GLU A 166 -22.27 2.39 -12.70
N VAL A 167 -22.02 1.12 -12.42
CA VAL A 167 -21.35 0.19 -13.36
C VAL A 167 -22.19 -0.03 -14.61
N SER A 168 -23.46 -0.40 -14.45
CA SER A 168 -24.36 -0.65 -15.60
C SER A 168 -24.59 0.60 -16.47
N ARG A 169 -24.59 1.80 -15.88
CA ARG A 169 -24.62 3.07 -16.63
C ARG A 169 -23.35 3.33 -17.40
N SER A 170 -22.19 2.93 -16.88
CA SER A 170 -20.92 3.12 -17.56
C SER A 170 -20.83 2.28 -18.84
N ASP A 171 -21.45 1.10 -18.85
CA ASP A 171 -21.48 0.21 -20.01
C ASP A 171 -22.50 0.66 -21.08
N ASN A 172 -23.71 1.06 -20.66
CA ASN A 172 -24.84 1.27 -21.57
C ASN A 172 -25.32 2.72 -21.68
N GLY A 173 -24.69 3.65 -20.94
CA GLY A 173 -25.03 5.08 -20.91
C GLY A 173 -26.41 5.41 -20.31
N ARG A 174 -27.13 4.42 -19.77
CA ARG A 174 -28.51 4.56 -19.27
C ARG A 174 -28.68 3.88 -17.93
N GLU A 175 -29.59 4.43 -17.13
CA GLU A 175 -30.01 3.80 -15.88
C GLU A 175 -30.75 2.50 -16.16
N LEU A 176 -30.62 1.52 -15.26
CA LEU A 176 -31.39 0.29 -15.36
C LEU A 176 -32.89 0.61 -15.35
N ALA A 177 -33.63 0.06 -16.32
CA ALA A 177 -35.08 0.26 -16.40
C ALA A 177 -35.76 -0.24 -15.11
N ARG A 178 -36.78 0.50 -14.63
CA ARG A 178 -37.44 0.20 -13.35
C ARG A 178 -37.97 -1.22 -13.24
N GLU A 179 -38.36 -1.82 -14.36
CA GLU A 179 -38.86 -3.21 -14.42
C GLU A 179 -37.80 -4.24 -14.01
N TYR A 180 -36.51 -3.98 -14.26
CA TYR A 180 -35.42 -4.88 -13.89
C TYR A 180 -34.90 -4.65 -12.46
N ARG A 181 -35.42 -3.64 -11.75
CA ARG A 181 -34.95 -3.33 -10.39
C ARG A 181 -35.19 -4.47 -9.41
N GLY A 182 -36.34 -5.15 -9.51
CA GLY A 182 -36.64 -6.31 -8.64
C GLY A 182 -35.61 -7.42 -8.81
N LEU A 183 -35.41 -7.86 -10.05
CA LEU A 183 -34.42 -8.89 -10.40
C LEU A 183 -33.00 -8.49 -9.99
N ALA A 184 -32.60 -7.24 -10.24
CA ALA A 184 -31.29 -6.75 -9.85
C ALA A 184 -31.11 -6.77 -8.33
N MET A 185 -32.11 -6.37 -7.53
CA MET A 185 -32.03 -6.46 -6.06
C MET A 185 -31.89 -7.91 -5.57
N GLU A 186 -32.58 -8.87 -6.21
CA GLU A 186 -32.40 -10.30 -5.90
C GLU A 186 -30.97 -10.77 -6.18
N MET A 187 -30.40 -10.38 -7.33
CA MET A 187 -29.00 -10.66 -7.66
C MET A 187 -28.03 -10.02 -6.66
N LEU A 188 -28.25 -8.76 -6.28
CA LEU A 188 -27.42 -8.07 -5.28
C LEU A 188 -27.43 -8.77 -3.92
N GLY A 189 -28.57 -9.34 -3.52
CA GLY A 189 -28.69 -10.16 -2.32
C GLY A 189 -27.72 -11.35 -2.32
N THR A 190 -27.45 -11.96 -3.49
CA THR A 190 -26.49 -13.06 -3.61
C THR A 190 -25.03 -12.62 -3.47
N CYS A 191 -24.72 -11.36 -3.80
CA CYS A 191 -23.38 -10.78 -3.70
C CYS A 191 -22.98 -10.42 -2.27
N LYS A 192 -23.92 -10.43 -1.30
CA LYS A 192 -23.70 -10.22 0.14
C LYS A 192 -22.87 -8.96 0.46
N GLY A 193 -23.03 -7.91 -0.34
CA GLY A 193 -22.33 -6.63 -0.16
C GLY A 193 -20.84 -6.63 -0.48
N PHE A 194 -20.31 -7.63 -1.18
CA PHE A 194 -18.93 -7.63 -1.68
C PHE A 194 -18.80 -6.74 -2.93
N PRO A 195 -18.04 -5.63 -2.88
CA PRO A 195 -17.86 -4.76 -4.05
C PRO A 195 -17.35 -5.52 -5.29
N LEU A 196 -16.38 -6.42 -5.12
CA LEU A 196 -15.83 -7.18 -6.25
C LEU A 196 -16.89 -8.04 -6.95
N ALA A 197 -17.85 -8.63 -6.21
CA ALA A 197 -18.91 -9.44 -6.80
C ALA A 197 -19.94 -8.61 -7.59
N LEU A 198 -19.94 -7.29 -7.42
CA LEU A 198 -20.86 -6.36 -8.09
C LEU A 198 -20.29 -5.75 -9.36
N VAL A 199 -18.96 -5.76 -9.50
CA VAL A 199 -18.23 -5.08 -10.59
C VAL A 199 -17.43 -6.06 -11.46
N ALA A 200 -17.50 -7.36 -11.16
CA ALA A 200 -16.79 -8.43 -11.87
C ALA A 200 -17.46 -8.80 -13.19
#